data_AF-A0A101AB64-F1
#
_entry.id   AF-A0A101AB64-F1
#
_cell.length_a   1.000
_cell.length_b   1.000
_cell.length_c   1.000
_cell.angle_alpha   90.00
_cell.angle_beta   90.00
_cell.angle_gamma   90.00
#
_symmetry.space_group_name_H-M   'P 1'
#
loop_
_entity.id
_entity.type
_entity.pdbx_description
1 polymer ?
#
loop_
_entity_poly.entity_id
_entity_poly.type
_entity_poly.pdbx_seq_one_letter_code
_entity_poly.pdbx_strand_id
1 'polypeptide(L)'
;MAPLSGNKAIEDAAIAWVMELERANGRQPKDTRYRGAPADIESPPRLIEVKAYGTTARGMGLLMEVPQVEEARRNPDFYVYVVENVRQGDPAGFTLRVLGGPRLQRLLERAKEYRGYSVPWPVADYDAGPLGLDG
;
A
#
# COMPACT_ATOMS: atom_id res chain seq x y z
N MET A 1 -4.58 10.31 -18.84
CA MET A 1 -3.17 9.88 -18.68
C MET A 1 -3.02 8.45 -19.18
N ALA A 2 -1.79 7.98 -19.43
CA ALA A 2 -1.57 6.59 -19.83
C ALA A 2 -1.70 5.65 -18.62
N PRO A 3 -2.22 4.42 -18.81
CA PRO A 3 -2.27 3.42 -17.74
C PRO A 3 -0.88 3.12 -17.17
N LEU A 4 -0.83 2.86 -15.86
CA LEU A 4 0.39 2.50 -15.15
C LEU A 4 0.69 1.00 -15.29
N SER A 5 1.95 0.68 -15.56
CA SER A 5 2.43 -0.69 -15.70
C SER A 5 3.28 -1.09 -14.50
N GLY A 6 2.92 -2.22 -13.87
CA GLY A 6 3.65 -2.79 -12.74
C GLY A 6 3.26 -2.24 -11.37
N ASN A 7 3.59 -3.00 -10.32
CA ASN A 7 3.22 -2.68 -8.94
C ASN A 7 3.94 -1.42 -8.43
N LYS A 8 5.21 -1.24 -8.77
CA LYS A 8 6.00 -0.07 -8.37
C LYS A 8 5.38 1.24 -8.87
N ALA A 9 4.97 1.30 -10.15
CA ALA A 9 4.36 2.51 -10.70
C ALA A 9 3.01 2.82 -10.03
N ILE A 10 2.22 1.79 -9.70
CA ILE A 10 0.96 1.92 -8.96
C ILE A 10 1.22 2.46 -7.54
N GLU A 11 2.18 1.89 -6.83
CA GLU A 11 2.56 2.32 -5.48
C GLU A 11 3.07 3.77 -5.46
N ASP A 12 4.02 4.09 -6.35
CA ASP A 12 4.59 5.44 -6.47
C ASP A 12 3.51 6.50 -6.75
N ALA A 13 2.56 6.20 -7.64
CA ALA A 13 1.46 7.11 -7.96
C ALA A 13 0.50 7.30 -6.76
N ALA A 14 0.18 6.23 -6.05
CA ALA A 14 -0.70 6.30 -4.87
C ALA A 14 -0.06 7.12 -3.75
N ILE A 15 1.23 6.93 -3.47
CA ILE A 15 1.96 7.67 -2.43
C ILE A 15 2.07 9.14 -2.78
N ALA A 16 2.46 9.46 -4.02
CA ALA A 16 2.53 10.84 -4.48
C ALA A 16 1.18 11.57 -4.32
N TRP A 17 0.08 10.87 -4.66
CA TRP A 17 -1.27 11.41 -4.50
C TRP A 17 -1.65 11.60 -3.03
N VAL A 18 -1.37 10.64 -2.15
CA VAL A 18 -1.64 10.77 -0.70
C VAL A 18 -0.85 11.92 -0.10
N MET A 19 0.42 12.09 -0.46
CA MET A 19 1.22 13.23 -0.01
C MET A 19 0.60 14.56 -0.45
N GLU A 20 0.09 14.65 -1.68
CA GLU A 20 -0.57 15.88 -2.13
C GLU A 20 -1.90 16.13 -1.39
N LEU A 21 -2.70 15.08 -1.14
CA LEU A 21 -3.90 15.20 -0.32
C LEU A 21 -3.58 15.70 1.10
N GLU A 22 -2.53 15.17 1.72
CA GLU A 22 -2.11 15.57 3.05
C GLU A 22 -1.63 17.03 3.09
N ARG A 23 -0.89 17.48 2.05
CA ARG A 23 -0.52 18.90 1.87
C ARG A 23 -1.74 19.80 1.70
N ALA A 24 -2.70 19.40 0.86
CA ALA A 24 -3.95 20.13 0.66
C ALA A 24 -4.77 20.24 1.95
N ASN A 25 -4.57 19.33 2.91
CA ASN A 25 -5.16 19.37 4.24
C ASN A 25 -4.26 20.07 5.29
N GLY A 26 -3.27 20.86 4.85
CA GLY A 26 -2.43 21.70 5.70
C GLY A 26 -1.30 20.97 6.42
N ARG A 27 -0.95 19.74 6.01
CA ARG A 27 0.17 18.98 6.59
C ARG A 27 1.43 19.06 5.74
N GLN A 28 2.53 18.54 6.27
CA GLN A 28 3.84 18.49 5.60
C GLN A 28 4.34 17.04 5.54
N PRO A 29 3.77 16.21 4.66
CA PRO A 29 4.12 14.80 4.58
C PRO A 29 5.52 14.58 4.02
N LYS A 30 6.20 13.56 4.52
CA LYS A 30 7.51 13.08 4.08
C LYS A 30 7.42 11.63 3.67
N ASP A 31 7.96 11.29 2.50
CA ASP A 31 8.14 9.90 2.07
C ASP A 31 9.24 9.25 2.93
N THR A 32 8.89 8.18 3.64
CA THR A 32 9.78 7.44 4.54
C THR A 32 10.18 6.07 4.01
N ARG A 33 9.78 5.73 2.78
CA ARG A 33 10.19 4.48 2.14
C ARG A 33 11.71 4.38 2.09
N TYR A 34 12.20 3.15 2.16
CA TYR A 34 13.63 2.79 2.16
C TYR A 34 14.43 3.22 3.41
N ARG A 35 13.77 3.67 4.48
CA ARG A 35 14.43 4.05 5.75
C ARG A 35 14.23 3.04 6.88
N GLY A 36 13.68 1.85 6.58
CA GLY A 36 13.25 0.89 7.59
C GLY A 36 12.10 1.40 8.46
N ALA A 37 11.35 2.40 7.99
CA ALA A 37 10.20 2.94 8.69
C ALA A 37 9.04 1.93 8.65
N PRO A 38 8.20 1.87 9.71
CA PRO A 38 7.05 0.96 9.75
C PRO A 38 5.86 1.45 8.90
N ALA A 39 6.04 2.52 8.12
CA ALA A 39 5.03 3.08 7.22
C ALA A 39 5.69 3.87 6.07
N ASP A 40 4.91 4.15 5.02
CA ASP A 40 5.36 4.85 3.81
C ASP A 40 5.49 6.37 3.98
N ILE A 41 4.65 6.99 4.80
CA ILE A 41 4.56 8.46 4.91
C ILE A 41 4.49 8.90 6.38
N GLU A 42 5.39 9.81 6.76
CA GLU A 42 5.28 10.59 8.00
C GLU A 42 4.54 11.90 7.69
N SER A 43 3.35 12.10 8.27
CA SER A 43 2.52 13.29 8.08
C SER A 43 1.92 13.76 9.41
N PRO A 44 2.72 14.39 10.28
CA PRO A 44 2.34 14.62 11.67
C PRO A 44 0.96 15.28 11.83
N PRO A 45 0.12 14.78 12.75
CA PRO A 45 0.44 13.75 13.75
C PRO A 45 0.43 12.31 13.22
N ARG A 46 0.01 12.09 11.97
CA ARG A 46 -0.23 10.76 11.41
C ARG A 46 1.05 10.09 10.94
N LEU A 47 1.12 8.79 11.17
CA LEU A 47 2.02 7.87 10.48
C LEU A 47 1.16 7.01 9.54
N ILE A 48 1.47 7.00 8.25
CA ILE A 48 0.55 6.51 7.21
C ILE A 48 1.22 5.41 6.38
N GLU A 49 0.63 4.22 6.40
CA GLU A 49 0.90 3.13 5.48
C GLU A 49 -0.07 3.20 4.29
N VAL A 50 0.43 3.13 3.06
CA VAL A 50 -0.38 3.20 1.83
C VAL A 50 -0.53 1.81 1.24
N LYS A 51 -1.78 1.36 1.06
CA LYS A 51 -2.08 0.14 0.30
C LYS A 51 -2.69 0.51 -1.04
N ALA A 52 -1.91 0.37 -2.11
CA ALA A 52 -2.29 0.75 -3.46
C ALA A 52 -2.91 -0.42 -4.24
N TYR A 53 -4.08 -0.20 -4.82
CA TYR A 53 -4.79 -1.18 -5.64
C TYR A 53 -5.04 -0.62 -7.03
N GLY A 54 -4.62 -1.37 -8.05
CA GLY A 54 -4.84 -0.99 -9.45
C GLY A 54 -6.32 -0.82 -9.79
N THR A 55 -7.20 -1.60 -9.17
CA THR A 55 -8.67 -1.56 -9.36
C THR A 55 -9.38 -1.36 -8.02
N THR A 56 -9.77 -2.43 -7.31
CA THR A 56 -10.45 -2.35 -6.01
C THR A 56 -9.85 -3.32 -5.00
N ALA A 57 -9.85 -2.91 -3.74
CA ALA A 57 -9.54 -3.71 -2.56
C ALA A 57 -10.78 -4.43 -2.00
N ARG A 58 -11.99 -4.22 -2.57
CA ARG A 58 -13.23 -4.80 -2.05
C ARG A 58 -13.15 -6.32 -2.01
N GLY A 59 -13.39 -6.89 -0.83
CA GLY A 59 -13.36 -8.35 -0.60
C GLY A 59 -11.96 -8.95 -0.43
N MET A 60 -10.91 -8.15 -0.58
CA MET A 60 -9.53 -8.59 -0.39
C MET A 60 -9.14 -8.54 1.09
N GLY A 61 -8.23 -9.42 1.49
CA GLY A 61 -7.53 -9.29 2.77
C GLY A 61 -6.60 -8.08 2.74
N LEU A 62 -6.54 -7.34 3.86
CA LEU A 62 -5.56 -6.26 4.05
C LEU A 62 -4.24 -6.88 4.51
N LEU A 63 -3.34 -7.17 3.56
CA LEU A 63 -2.01 -7.67 3.88
C LEU A 63 -1.17 -6.57 4.50
N MET A 64 -0.63 -6.83 5.68
CA MET A 64 0.25 -5.92 6.42
C MET A 64 1.47 -6.72 6.87
N GLU A 65 2.65 -6.10 6.78
CA GLU A 65 3.86 -6.70 7.31
C GLU A 65 3.88 -6.64 8.84
N VAL A 66 4.67 -7.50 9.47
CA VAL A 66 4.77 -7.58 10.94
C VAL A 66 5.09 -6.21 11.57
N PRO A 67 6.08 -5.44 11.10
CA PRO A 67 6.38 -4.12 11.68
C PRO A 67 5.21 -3.13 11.58
N GLN A 68 4.40 -3.22 10.52
CA GLN A 68 3.22 -2.38 10.32
C GLN A 68 2.12 -2.73 11.32
N VAL A 69 1.89 -4.03 11.54
CA VAL A 69 0.92 -4.53 12.53
C VAL A 69 1.34 -4.15 13.95
N GLU A 70 2.63 -4.32 14.27
CA GLU A 70 3.18 -3.96 15.59
C GLU A 70 3.06 -2.46 15.86
N GLU A 71 3.40 -1.62 14.87
CA GLU A 71 3.24 -0.18 14.96
C GLU A 71 1.76 0.21 15.14
N ALA A 72 0.87 -0.34 14.31
CA ALA A 72 -0.55 -0.04 14.35
C ALA A 72 -1.22 -0.41 15.68
N ARG A 73 -0.72 -1.43 16.39
CA ARG A 73 -1.24 -1.84 17.71
C ARG A 73 -0.84 -0.88 18.84
N ARG A 74 0.34 -0.28 18.76
CA ARG A 74 0.89 0.58 19.83
C ARG A 74 0.64 2.07 19.60
N ASN A 75 0.51 2.49 18.34
CA ASN A 75 0.45 3.88 17.94
C ASN A 75 -0.99 4.26 17.51
N PRO A 76 -1.71 5.09 18.30
CA PRO A 76 -3.07 5.51 17.95
C PRO A 76 -3.13 6.42 16.71
N ASP A 77 -2.01 7.03 16.33
CA ASP A 77 -1.86 7.90 15.17
C ASP A 77 -1.33 7.14 13.94
N PHE A 78 -1.30 5.80 13.97
CA PHE A 78 -1.04 4.98 12.78
C PHE A 78 -2.32 4.83 11.94
N TYR A 79 -2.19 5.10 10.66
CA TYR A 79 -3.28 4.99 9.68
C TYR A 79 -2.87 4.10 8.51
N VAL A 80 -3.85 3.37 7.98
CA VAL A 80 -3.74 2.70 6.68
C VAL A 80 -4.62 3.43 5.67
N TYR A 81 -4.02 3.95 4.62
CA TYR A 81 -4.70 4.62 3.52
C TYR A 81 -4.78 3.64 2.35
N VAL A 82 -6.00 3.16 2.08
CA VAL A 82 -6.24 2.28 0.94
C VAL A 82 -6.61 3.12 -0.26
N VAL A 83 -5.74 3.14 -1.27
CA VAL A 83 -5.92 3.90 -2.51
C VAL A 83 -6.33 2.94 -3.61
N GLU A 84 -7.51 3.14 -4.18
CA GLU A 84 -8.09 2.30 -5.22
C GLU A 84 -8.11 3.03 -6.58
N ASN A 85 -8.32 2.27 -7.65
CA ASN A 85 -8.42 2.74 -9.04
C ASN A 85 -7.14 3.46 -9.56
N VAL A 86 -5.98 2.96 -9.15
CA VAL A 86 -4.69 3.60 -9.45
C VAL A 86 -4.19 3.29 -10.86
N ARG A 87 -4.49 2.10 -11.41
CA ARG A 87 -3.90 1.61 -12.67
C ARG A 87 -4.23 2.49 -13.87
N GLN A 88 -5.36 3.18 -13.86
CA GLN A 88 -5.75 4.07 -14.97
C GLN A 88 -4.88 5.34 -15.05
N GLY A 89 -4.14 5.68 -13.99
CA GLY A 89 -3.07 6.69 -14.02
C GLY A 89 -3.50 8.14 -13.84
N ASP A 90 -4.79 8.47 -13.88
CA ASP A 90 -5.34 9.81 -13.61
C ASP A 90 -5.70 9.98 -12.12
N PRO A 91 -5.01 10.86 -11.35
CA PRO A 91 -5.31 11.09 -9.94
C PRO A 91 -6.75 11.50 -9.64
N ALA A 92 -7.47 12.10 -10.61
CA ALA A 92 -8.88 12.46 -10.44
C ALA A 92 -9.80 11.23 -10.32
N GLY A 93 -9.35 10.08 -10.82
CA GLY A 93 -10.06 8.80 -10.71
C GLY A 93 -9.72 7.99 -9.47
N PHE A 94 -8.73 8.40 -8.67
CA PHE A 94 -8.31 7.65 -7.49
C PHE A 94 -9.37 7.79 -6.39
N THR A 95 -9.54 6.74 -5.59
CA THR A 95 -10.41 6.80 -4.40
C THR A 95 -9.66 6.38 -3.15
N LEU A 96 -10.04 6.96 -2.01
CA LEU A 96 -9.36 6.76 -0.73
C LEU A 96 -10.31 6.15 0.30
N ARG A 97 -9.86 5.10 1.00
CA ARG A 97 -10.45 4.65 2.26
C ARG A 97 -9.44 4.82 3.38
N VAL A 98 -9.82 5.56 4.41
CA VAL A 98 -8.99 5.80 5.59
C VAL A 98 -9.36 4.83 6.71
N LEU A 99 -8.37 4.09 7.17
CA LEU A 99 -8.46 3.23 8.36
C LEU A 99 -7.53 3.79 9.43
N GLY A 100 -8.08 4.14 10.58
CA GLY A 100 -7.32 4.58 11.75
C GLY A 100 -8.15 4.41 13.01
N GLY A 101 -7.52 4.65 14.16
CA GLY A 101 -8.17 4.60 15.46
C GLY A 101 -9.01 3.32 15.66
N PRO A 102 -10.22 3.42 16.25
CA PRO A 102 -11.03 2.24 16.58
C PRO A 102 -11.39 1.35 15.39
N ARG A 103 -11.48 1.90 14.16
CA ARG A 103 -11.80 1.10 12.98
C ARG A 103 -10.64 0.19 12.61
N LEU A 104 -9.41 0.70 12.65
CA LEU A 104 -8.22 -0.11 12.38
C LEU A 104 -8.01 -1.15 13.49
N GLN A 105 -8.18 -0.77 14.76
CA GLN A 105 -8.02 -1.69 15.89
C GLN A 105 -8.94 -2.91 15.80
N ARG A 106 -10.23 -2.73 15.46
CA ARG A 106 -11.17 -3.85 15.28
C ARG A 106 -10.78 -4.81 14.14
N LEU A 107 -10.07 -4.33 13.12
CA LEU A 107 -9.55 -5.20 12.06
C LEU A 107 -8.33 -5.98 12.56
N LEU A 108 -7.44 -5.32 13.31
CA LEU A 108 -6.23 -5.93 13.87
C LEU A 108 -6.51 -7.01 14.92
N GLU A 109 -7.62 -6.90 15.66
CA GLU A 109 -8.12 -7.96 16.57
C GLU A 109 -8.40 -9.28 15.85
N ARG A 110 -8.72 -9.21 14.55
CA ARG A 110 -9.03 -10.37 13.71
C ARG A 110 -7.87 -10.76 12.79
N ALA A 111 -6.75 -10.05 12.88
CA ALA A 111 -5.58 -10.31 12.05
C ALA A 111 -5.05 -11.72 12.32
N LYS A 112 -4.80 -12.47 11.25
CA LYS A 112 -4.13 -13.77 11.30
C LYS A 112 -2.77 -13.59 10.67
N GLU A 113 -1.73 -14.06 11.35
CA GLU A 113 -0.39 -14.08 10.79
C GLU A 113 -0.39 -14.97 9.54
N TYR A 114 0.12 -14.41 8.44
CA TYR A 114 0.33 -15.14 7.19
C TYR A 114 1.82 -15.34 6.98
N ARG A 115 2.26 -16.59 6.86
CA ARG A 115 3.66 -16.95 6.56
C ARG A 115 3.73 -17.52 5.15
N GLY A 116 4.49 -16.85 4.29
CA GLY A 116 4.77 -17.29 2.93
C GLY A 116 6.13 -16.79 2.50
N TYR A 117 6.72 -17.43 1.50
CA TYR A 117 7.95 -16.99 0.87
C TYR A 117 7.62 -16.26 -0.43
N SER A 118 8.22 -15.09 -0.63
CA SER A 118 8.26 -14.48 -1.96
C SER A 118 9.48 -15.05 -2.69
N VAL A 119 9.25 -15.69 -3.83
CA VAL A 119 10.32 -16.20 -4.69
C VAL A 119 10.54 -15.18 -5.81
N PRO A 120 11.71 -14.52 -5.87
CA PRO A 120 12.03 -13.66 -7.00
C PRO A 120 12.00 -14.48 -8.29
N TRP A 121 11.22 -14.03 -9.25
CA TRP A 121 11.19 -14.61 -10.59
C TRP A 121 11.61 -13.52 -11.59
N PRO A 122 12.90 -13.47 -11.95
CA PRO A 122 13.40 -12.49 -12.92
C PRO A 122 12.64 -12.58 -14.24
N VAL A 123 12.45 -11.44 -14.90
CA VAL A 123 11.75 -11.38 -16.20
C VAL A 123 12.41 -12.30 -17.23
N ALA A 124 13.74 -12.36 -17.27
CA ALA A 124 14.45 -13.26 -18.16
C ALA A 124 14.13 -14.74 -17.91
N ASP A 125 14.03 -15.15 -16.63
CA ASP A 125 13.68 -16.52 -16.26
C ASP A 125 12.20 -16.82 -16.50
N TYR A 126 11.34 -15.80 -16.43
CA TYR A 126 9.93 -15.91 -16.80
C TYR A 126 9.78 -16.11 -18.32
N ASP A 127 10.43 -15.27 -19.12
CA ASP A 127 10.38 -15.30 -20.57
C ASP A 127 11.01 -16.58 -21.16
N ALA A 128 11.99 -17.16 -20.46
CA ALA A 128 12.62 -18.43 -20.83
C ALA A 128 11.79 -19.67 -20.41
N GLY A 129 10.71 -19.48 -19.64
CA GLY A 129 9.85 -20.56 -19.18
C GLY A 129 9.09 -21.24 -20.33
N PRO A 130 8.88 -22.57 -20.27
CA PRO A 130 8.13 -23.27 -21.30
C PRO A 130 6.67 -22.82 -21.33
N LEU A 131 6.13 -22.62 -22.54
CA LEU A 131 4.72 -22.37 -22.78
C LEU A 131 3.96 -23.71 -22.91
N GLY A 132 3.95 -24.52 -21.85
CA GLY A 132 3.30 -25.83 -21.86
C GLY A 132 3.85 -26.80 -20.81
N LEU A 133 3.24 -27.98 -20.72
CA LEU A 133 3.63 -29.03 -19.77
C LEU A 133 4.78 -29.92 -20.29
N ASP A 134 5.23 -29.72 -21.53
CA ASP A 134 6.24 -30.56 -22.19
C ASP A 134 7.68 -30.02 -22.04
N GLY A 135 7.92 -29.20 -21.00
CA GLY A 135 9.23 -28.62 -20.68
C GLY A 135 10.16 -29.58 -19.95
#